data_AF-A0A9C8LHS6-F1
#
_entry.id   AF-A0A9C8LHS6-F1
#
_cell.length_a   1.000
_cell.length_b   1.000
_cell.length_c   1.000
_cell.angle_alpha   90.00
_cell.angle_beta   90.00
_cell.angle_gamma   90.00
#
_symmetry.space_group_name_H-M   'P 1'
#
loop_
_entity.id
_entity.type
_entity.pdbx_description
1 polymer ?
#
loop_
_entity_poly.entity_id
_entity_poly.type
_entity_poly.pdbx_seq_one_letter_code
_entity_poly.pdbx_strand_id
1 'polypeptide(L)' 'GTTADGAVPLEPVHCLGLCACGPAALVDETPVARVTAERLERMAREVVG' A
#
# COMPACT_ATOMS: atom_id res chain seq x y z
N GLY A 1 2.64 10.07 -6.39
CA GLY A 1 2.99 9.62 -7.75
C GLY A 1 1.92 8.68 -8.24
N THR A 2 1.96 8.25 -9.50
CA THR A 2 1.01 7.26 -10.04
C THR A 2 1.80 6.27 -10.88
N THR A 3 1.34 5.03 -10.98
CA THR A 3 1.91 4.04 -11.91
C THR A 3 1.89 4.56 -13.35
N ALA A 4 2.79 4.02 -14.19
CA ALA A 4 2.95 4.50 -15.57
C ALA A 4 1.68 4.35 -16.44
N ASP A 5 0.84 3.37 -16.13
CA ASP A 5 -0.46 3.14 -16.75
C ASP A 5 -1.60 3.97 -16.14
N GLY A 6 -1.31 4.75 -15.10
CA GLY A 6 -2.29 5.59 -14.41
C GLY A 6 -3.22 4.83 -13.46
N ALA A 7 -3.08 3.51 -13.32
CA ALA A 7 -4.07 2.68 -12.65
C ALA A 7 -4.03 2.80 -11.11
N VAL A 8 -2.84 3.01 -10.53
CA VAL A 8 -2.66 3.04 -9.07
C VAL A 8 -2.04 4.37 -8.64
N PRO A 9 -2.81 5.26 -7.98
CA PRO A 9 -2.25 6.42 -7.31
C PRO A 9 -1.49 5.99 -6.05
N LEU A 10 -0.33 6.61 -5.82
CA LEU A 10 0.52 6.39 -4.67
C LEU A 10 0.75 7.70 -3.92
N GLU A 11 0.26 7.75 -2.69
CA GLU A 11 0.39 8.91 -1.82
C GLU A 11 1.20 8.57 -0.57
N PRO A 12 2.11 9.45 -0.11
CA PRO A 12 2.76 9.27 1.17
C PRO A 12 1.75 9.49 2.30
N VAL A 13 1.80 8.65 3.33
CA VAL A 13 1.01 8.81 4.55
C VAL A 13 1.93 8.97 5.74
N HIS A 14 1.60 9.95 6.60
CA HIS A 14 2.28 10.18 7.85
C HIS A 14 1.52 9.52 8.99
N CYS A 15 2.05 8.42 9.51
CA CYS A 15 1.51 7.62 10.59
C CYS A 15 0.17 6.93 10.26
N LEU A 16 0.11 5.62 10.51
CA LEU A 16 -1.12 4.81 10.44
C LEU A 16 -1.51 4.24 11.81
N GLY A 17 -0.87 4.67 12.90
CA GLY A 17 -1.07 4.10 14.24
C GLY A 17 -0.60 2.65 14.40
N LEU A 18 0.04 2.07 13.39
CA LEU A 18 0.50 0.68 13.36
C LEU A 18 1.99 0.54 13.78
N CYS A 19 2.47 1.38 14.70
CA CYS A 19 3.90 1.49 15.03
C CYS A 19 4.52 0.15 15.48
N ALA A 20 3.80 -0.66 16.27
CA ALA A 20 4.27 -1.97 16.72
C ALA A 20 4.28 -3.05 15.61
N CYS A 21 3.60 -2.78 14.49
CA CYS A 21 3.43 -3.71 13.37
C CYS A 21 3.89 -3.09 12.04
N GLY A 22 4.76 -2.08 12.07
CA GLY A 22 5.35 -1.51 10.86
C GLY A 22 6.20 -2.54 10.10
N PRO A 23 6.51 -2.31 8.82
CA PRO A 23 6.02 -1.24 7.93
C PRO A 23 4.52 -1.34 7.63
N ALA A 24 3.86 -0.21 7.36
CA ALA A 24 2.42 -0.14 7.15
C ALA A 24 2.05 0.60 5.86
N ALA A 25 0.93 0.21 5.25
CA ALA A 25 0.31 0.84 4.10
C ALA A 25 -1.21 0.92 4.27
N LEU A 26 -1.85 1.77 3.47
CA LEU A 26 -3.31 1.84 3.34
C LEU A 26 -3.62 1.54 1.87
N VAL A 27 -4.41 0.50 1.61
CA VAL A 27 -4.81 0.12 0.24
C VAL A 27 -6.32 0.05 0.23
N ASP A 28 -6.97 0.86 -0.61
CA ASP A 28 -8.43 1.02 -0.68
C ASP A 28 -9.07 1.13 0.71
N GLU A 29 -8.59 2.12 1.49
CA GLU A 29 -9.04 2.40 2.86
C GLU A 29 -8.78 1.29 3.89
N THR A 30 -8.14 0.20 3.49
CA THR A 30 -7.83 -0.94 4.36
C THR A 30 -6.39 -0.88 4.88
N PRO A 31 -6.16 -0.76 6.20
CA PRO A 31 -4.82 -0.74 6.76
C PRO A 31 -4.15 -2.11 6.65
N VAL A 32 -2.89 -2.11 6.20
CA VAL A 32 -2.08 -3.30 6.08
C VAL A 32 -0.79 -3.13 6.87
N ALA A 33 -0.58 -4.05 7.81
CA ALA A 33 0.60 -4.09 8.67
C ALA A 33 1.60 -5.15 8.22
N ARG A 34 2.86 -5.05 8.66
CA ARG A 34 3.98 -5.93 8.29
C ARG A 34 4.12 -6.07 6.78
N VAL A 35 4.15 -4.93 6.09
CA VAL A 35 4.28 -4.88 4.62
C VAL A 35 5.70 -5.26 4.22
N THR A 36 5.81 -6.08 3.17
CA THR A 36 7.05 -6.35 2.43
C THR A 36 6.86 -5.91 0.97
N ALA A 37 7.94 -5.85 0.20
CA ALA A 37 7.87 -5.52 -1.22
C ALA A 37 6.99 -6.52 -1.99
N GLU A 38 7.17 -7.82 -1.76
CA GLU A 38 6.42 -8.89 -2.42
C GLU A 38 4.92 -8.81 -2.11
N ARG A 39 4.58 -8.47 -0.86
CA ARG A 39 3.18 -8.30 -0.45
C ARG A 39 2.56 -7.08 -1.12
N LEU A 40 3.29 -5.97 -1.20
CA LEU A 40 2.81 -4.75 -1.86
C LEU A 40 2.59 -4.98 -3.36
N GLU A 41 3.52 -5.66 -4.03
CA GLU A 41 3.38 -6.02 -5.45
C GLU A 41 2.16 -6.90 -5.73
N ARG A 42 1.88 -7.87 -4.86
CA ARG A 42 0.68 -8.70 -4.99
C ARG A 42 -0.58 -7.85 -4.85
N MET A 43 -0.63 -7.00 -3.83
CA MET A 43 -1.78 -6.12 -3.60
C MET A 43 -2.00 -5.15 -4.77
N ALA A 44 -0.93 -4.58 -5.31
CA ALA A 44 -1.03 -3.71 -6.49
C ALA A 44 -1.62 -4.43 -7.71
N ARG A 45 -1.31 -5.72 -7.90
CA ARG A 45 -1.94 -6.56 -8.95
C ARG A 45 -3.41 -6.87 -8.67
N GLU A 46 -3.78 -7.07 -7.40
CA GLU A 46 -5.16 -7.33 -6.99
C GLU A 46 -6.06 -6.10 -7.19
N VAL A 47 -5.54 -4.89 -6.98
CA VAL A 47 -6.28 -3.63 -7.17
C VAL A 47 -6.62 -3.34 -8.64
N VAL A 48 -5.75 -3.76 -9.57
CA VAL A 48 -5.92 -3.49 -11.02
C VAL A 48 -6.58 -4.63 -11.80
N GLY A 49 -6.83 -5.77 -11.16
CA GLY A 49 -7.43 -6.97 -11.77
C GLY A 49 -8.95 -6.97 -11.68
#